data_AF-A0A917FIK0-F1
#
_entry.id   AF-A0A917FIK0-F1
#
_cell.length_a   1.000
_cell.length_b   1.000
_cell.length_c   1.000
_cell.angle_alpha   90.00
_cell.angle_beta   90.00
_cell.angle_gamma   90.00
#
_symmetry.space_group_name_H-M   'P 1'
#
loop_
_entity.id
_entity.type
_entity.pdbx_description
1 polymer ?
#
loop_
_entity_poly.entity_id
_entity_poly.type
_entity_poly.pdbx_seq_one_letter_code
_entity_poly.pdbx_strand_id
1 'polypeptide(L)'
;MGVLSSIIEAFNDIEVRLKFVMFNNDIIVAAEVPGMNTDRRNLVPEKLHPNIVHMQARLLSDYLELITYCQRILENVGSPDTVRFEESCKMVLSYIWHETPALIPVPEDIFIDIHRELSLQRYMISQPYR
;
A
#
# COMPACT_ATOMS: atom_id res chain seq x y z
N MET A 1 1.10 16.82 -20.34
CA MET A 1 1.93 16.40 -19.18
C MET A 1 2.91 15.34 -19.66
N GLY A 2 4.14 15.33 -19.14
CA GLY A 2 5.14 14.32 -19.52
C GLY A 2 4.89 12.99 -18.81
N VAL A 3 5.34 11.88 -19.41
CA VAL A 3 5.17 10.51 -18.87
C VAL A 3 5.67 10.41 -17.42
N LEU A 4 6.84 10.98 -17.12
CA LEU A 4 7.42 10.99 -15.77
C LEU A 4 6.53 11.72 -14.76
N SER A 5 5.92 12.85 -15.13
CA SER A 5 5.02 13.60 -14.26
C SER A 5 3.79 12.77 -13.90
N SER A 6 3.21 12.06 -14.86
CA SER A 6 2.05 11.19 -14.62
C SER A 6 2.39 10.00 -13.72
N ILE A 7 3.59 9.43 -13.84
CA ILE A 7 4.06 8.37 -12.94
C ILE A 7 4.21 8.90 -11.50
N ILE A 8 4.81 10.08 -11.34
CA ILE A 8 4.99 10.70 -10.02
C ILE A 8 3.63 11.00 -9.37
N GLU A 9 2.68 11.54 -10.13
CA GLU A 9 1.32 11.78 -9.67
C GLU A 9 0.62 10.48 -9.24
N ALA A 10 0.80 9.39 -10.00
CA ALA A 10 0.24 8.08 -9.63
C ALA A 10 0.81 7.55 -8.31
N PHE A 11 2.13 7.67 -8.09
CA PHE A 11 2.73 7.30 -6.80
C PHE A 11 2.19 8.13 -5.64
N ASN A 12 1.95 9.43 -5.86
CA ASN A 12 1.36 10.30 -4.84
C ASN A 12 -0.09 9.91 -4.52
N ASP A 13 -0.90 9.57 -5.52
CA ASP A 13 -2.27 9.07 -5.29
C ASP A 13 -2.27 7.77 -4.47
N ILE A 14 -1.40 6.82 -4.83
CA ILE A 14 -1.21 5.57 -4.09
C ILE A 14 -0.85 5.85 -2.63
N GLU A 15 0.10 6.75 -2.37
CA GLU A 15 0.55 7.11 -1.03
C GLU A 15 -0.57 7.72 -0.17
N VAL A 16 -1.35 8.64 -0.75
CA VAL A 16 -2.49 9.27 -0.06
C VAL A 16 -3.56 8.24 0.29
N ARG A 17 -3.87 7.33 -0.64
CA ARG A 17 -4.87 6.28 -0.43
C ARG A 17 -4.41 5.23 0.57
N LEU A 18 -3.12 4.88 0.56
CA LEU A 18 -2.50 4.04 1.59
C LEU A 18 -2.66 4.65 2.97
N LYS A 19 -2.32 5.93 3.11
CA LYS A 19 -2.48 6.66 4.37
C LYS A 19 -3.92 6.63 4.86
N PHE A 20 -4.87 6.86 3.96
CA PHE A 20 -6.30 6.79 4.29
C PHE A 20 -6.70 5.40 4.77
N VAL A 21 -6.32 4.34 4.05
CA VAL A 21 -6.65 2.95 4.42
C VAL A 21 -6.04 2.56 5.77
N MET A 22 -4.81 3.02 6.06
CA MET A 22 -4.06 2.61 7.26
C MET A 22 -4.49 3.35 8.53
N PHE A 23 -4.88 4.63 8.44
CA PHE A 23 -5.17 5.46 9.62
C PHE A 23 -6.65 5.73 9.86
N ASN A 24 -7.53 5.30 8.95
CA ASN A 24 -8.95 5.48 9.15
C ASN A 24 -9.47 4.34 10.06
N ASN A 25 -9.62 4.65 11.34
CA ASN A 25 -9.99 3.71 12.41
C ASN A 25 -11.50 3.55 12.62
N ASP A 26 -12.35 4.28 11.88
CA ASP A 26 -13.83 4.20 11.98
C ASP A 26 -14.43 2.94 11.31
N ILE A 27 -13.60 1.92 11.10
CA ILE A 27 -13.83 0.79 10.17
C ILE A 27 -14.00 -0.55 10.89
N ILE A 28 -13.84 -0.54 12.21
CA ILE A 28 -14.14 -1.66 13.07
C ILE A 28 -15.67 -1.85 13.11
N VAL A 29 -16.17 -2.80 12.34
CA VAL A 29 -17.53 -3.31 12.53
C VAL A 29 -17.45 -4.33 13.65
N ALA A 30 -17.92 -3.97 14.84
CA ALA A 30 -18.19 -4.94 15.89
C ALA A 30 -19.11 -6.01 15.29
N ALA A 31 -18.62 -7.25 15.16
CA ALA A 31 -19.47 -8.35 14.75
C ALA A 31 -20.49 -8.58 15.88
N GLU A 32 -21.71 -8.07 15.73
CA GLU A 32 -22.80 -8.38 16.65
C GLU A 32 -23.10 -9.87 16.57
N VAL A 33 -22.54 -10.64 17.50
CA VAL A 33 -22.96 -12.02 17.74
C VAL A 33 -24.11 -11.97 18.74
N PRO A 34 -25.34 -12.34 18.36
CA PRO A 34 -26.45 -12.35 19.30
C PRO A 34 -26.17 -13.43 20.36
N GLY A 35 -25.93 -13.01 21.61
CA GLY A 35 -25.96 -13.91 22.77
C GLY A 35 -24.65 -14.16 23.52
N MET A 36 -23.55 -13.45 23.25
CA MET A 36 -22.33 -13.61 24.07
C MET A 36 -22.27 -12.58 25.21
N ASN A 37 -22.56 -13.05 26.42
CA ASN A 37 -22.31 -12.36 27.66
C ASN A 37 -20.83 -11.94 27.75
N THR A 38 -20.64 -10.70 28.19
CA THR A 38 -19.37 -10.02 28.43
C THR A 38 -18.44 -10.84 29.31
N ASP A 39 -17.47 -11.51 28.69
CA ASP A 39 -16.20 -11.85 29.34
C ASP A 39 -15.06 -11.28 28.49
N ARG A 40 -14.27 -10.41 29.13
CA ARG A 40 -13.29 -9.47 28.56
C ARG A 40 -12.05 -10.11 27.89
N ARG A 41 -12.14 -11.31 27.31
CA ARG A 41 -10.97 -12.01 26.73
C ARG A 41 -11.16 -12.62 25.35
N ASN A 42 -12.29 -12.39 24.68
CA ASN A 42 -12.46 -12.81 23.30
C ASN A 42 -12.36 -11.59 22.40
N LEU A 43 -11.13 -11.26 21.99
CA LEU A 43 -10.88 -10.41 20.83
C LEU A 43 -11.49 -11.12 19.63
N VAL A 44 -12.75 -10.80 19.32
CA VAL A 44 -13.38 -11.20 18.07
C VAL A 44 -12.53 -10.60 16.96
N PRO A 45 -12.07 -11.38 15.96
CA PRO A 45 -11.40 -10.79 14.80
C PRO A 45 -12.39 -9.85 14.11
N GLU A 46 -12.18 -8.55 14.33
CA GLU A 46 -12.94 -7.49 13.68
C GLU A 46 -12.60 -7.55 12.20
N LYS A 47 -13.60 -7.91 11.40
CA LYS A 47 -13.48 -7.89 9.94
C LYS A 47 -13.39 -6.43 9.51
N LEU A 48 -12.45 -6.12 8.62
CA LEU A 48 -12.39 -4.82 7.96
C LEU A 48 -13.75 -4.51 7.32
N HIS A 49 -14.23 -3.27 7.47
CA HIS A 49 -15.42 -2.80 6.78
C HIS A 49 -15.33 -3.13 5.27
N PRO A 50 -16.38 -3.65 4.62
CA PRO A 50 -16.34 -4.04 3.21
C PRO A 50 -15.80 -2.95 2.27
N ASN A 51 -16.13 -1.69 2.54
CA ASN A 51 -15.58 -0.54 1.80
C ASN A 51 -14.05 -0.47 1.83
N ILE A 52 -13.40 -0.82 2.95
CA ILE A 52 -11.94 -0.81 3.06
C ILE A 52 -11.32 -1.99 2.34
N VAL A 53 -11.95 -3.16 2.39
CA VAL A 53 -11.54 -4.30 1.56
C VAL A 53 -11.59 -3.94 0.08
N HIS A 54 -12.66 -3.27 -0.37
CA HIS A 54 -12.78 -2.79 -1.74
C HIS A 54 -11.73 -1.72 -2.09
N MET A 55 -11.46 -0.78 -1.19
CA MET A 55 -10.42 0.25 -1.39
C MET A 55 -9.02 -0.37 -1.44
N GLN A 56 -8.70 -1.32 -0.57
CA GLN A 56 -7.44 -2.07 -0.58
C GLN A 56 -7.27 -2.88 -1.87
N ALA A 57 -8.30 -3.61 -2.29
CA ALA A 57 -8.25 -4.37 -3.55
C ALA A 57 -8.01 -3.46 -4.76
N ARG A 58 -8.68 -2.30 -4.80
CA ARG A 58 -8.47 -1.32 -5.86
C ARG A 58 -7.06 -0.70 -5.80
N LEU A 59 -6.61 -0.33 -4.61
CA LEU A 59 -5.26 0.20 -4.38
C LEU A 59 -4.18 -0.80 -4.81
N LEU A 60 -4.35 -2.08 -4.49
CA LEU A 60 -3.46 -3.15 -4.90
C LEU A 60 -3.40 -3.25 -6.43
N SER A 61 -4.56 -3.25 -7.10
CA SER A 61 -4.63 -3.28 -8.56
C SER A 61 -3.90 -2.10 -9.19
N ASP A 62 -4.19 -0.88 -8.73
CA ASP A 62 -3.60 0.34 -9.25
C ASP A 62 -2.07 0.36 -9.05
N TYR A 63 -1.60 -0.12 -7.88
CA TYR A 63 -0.18 -0.20 -7.59
C TYR A 63 0.53 -1.25 -8.45
N LEU A 64 -0.07 -2.43 -8.65
CA LEU A 64 0.47 -3.50 -9.51
C LEU A 64 0.62 -3.02 -10.97
N GLU A 65 -0.37 -2.32 -11.49
CA GLU A 65 -0.31 -1.73 -12.84
C GLU A 65 0.83 -0.71 -12.95
N LEU A 66 0.96 0.18 -11.96
CA LEU A 66 2.00 1.21 -11.92
C LEU A 66 3.41 0.59 -11.89
N ILE A 67 3.66 -0.37 -11.00
CA ILE A 67 4.99 -0.98 -10.88
C ILE A 67 5.34 -1.81 -12.12
N THR A 68 4.37 -2.48 -12.74
CA THR A 68 4.57 -3.21 -14.00
C THR A 68 4.98 -2.26 -15.12
N TYR A 69 4.34 -1.09 -15.19
CA TYR A 69 4.70 -0.06 -16.17
C TYR A 69 6.10 0.49 -15.92
N CYS A 70 6.43 0.80 -14.67
CA CYS A 70 7.74 1.27 -14.24
C CYS A 70 8.85 0.24 -14.51
N GLN A 71 8.63 -1.04 -14.23
CA GLN A 71 9.58 -2.12 -14.54
C GLN A 71 9.91 -2.15 -16.03
N ARG A 72 8.89 -2.11 -16.90
CA ARG A 72 9.12 -2.07 -18.35
C ARG A 72 9.94 -0.86 -18.79
N ILE A 73 9.73 0.30 -18.17
CA ILE A 73 10.56 1.49 -18.43
C ILE A 73 12.02 1.21 -18.05
N LEU A 74 12.27 0.72 -16.84
CA LEU A 74 13.60 0.43 -16.32
C LEU A 74 14.34 -0.61 -17.17
N GLU A 75 13.65 -1.66 -17.60
CA GLU A 75 14.18 -2.70 -18.48
C GLU A 75 14.55 -2.13 -19.85
N ASN A 76 13.65 -1.34 -20.46
CA ASN A 76 13.87 -0.75 -21.79
C ASN A 76 15.04 0.22 -21.84
N VAL A 77 15.31 0.92 -20.73
CA VAL A 77 16.45 1.85 -20.62
C VAL A 77 17.71 1.19 -20.06
N GLY A 78 17.70 -0.13 -19.81
CA GLY A 78 18.85 -0.85 -19.27
C GLY A 78 19.27 -0.36 -17.87
N SER A 79 18.31 0.05 -17.05
CA SER A 79 18.59 0.64 -15.73
C SER A 79 19.27 -0.38 -14.80
N PRO A 80 20.35 0.01 -14.11
CA PRO A 80 20.97 -0.83 -13.08
C PRO A 80 20.08 -0.97 -11.83
N ASP A 81 19.06 -0.12 -11.69
CA ASP A 81 18.19 -0.08 -10.52
C ASP A 81 17.04 -1.10 -10.57
N THR A 82 16.90 -1.86 -11.67
CA THR A 82 15.76 -2.77 -11.90
C THR A 82 15.54 -3.74 -10.72
N VAL A 83 16.60 -4.41 -10.24
CA VAL A 83 16.50 -5.36 -9.11
C VAL A 83 16.10 -4.65 -7.82
N ARG A 84 16.70 -3.50 -7.55
CA ARG A 84 16.42 -2.71 -6.35
C ARG A 84 14.99 -2.17 -6.36
N PHE A 85 14.48 -1.80 -7.54
CA PHE A 85 13.11 -1.38 -7.75
C PHE A 85 12.13 -2.50 -7.38
N GLU A 86 12.40 -3.73 -7.84
CA GLU A 86 11.56 -4.89 -7.49
C GLU A 86 11.54 -5.19 -6.00
N GLU A 87 12.69 -5.12 -5.32
CA GLU A 87 12.77 -5.32 -3.87
C GLU A 87 11.96 -4.27 -3.12
N SER A 88 12.05 -3.01 -3.53
CA SER A 88 11.25 -1.92 -2.98
C SER A 88 9.75 -2.15 -3.20
N CYS A 89 9.34 -2.61 -4.39
CA CYS A 89 7.95 -2.92 -4.70
C CYS A 89 7.41 -4.07 -3.83
N LYS A 90 8.22 -5.11 -3.58
CA LYS A 90 7.84 -6.23 -2.71
C LYS A 90 7.56 -5.78 -1.27
N MET A 91 8.31 -4.81 -0.76
CA MET A 91 8.05 -4.24 0.56
C MET A 91 6.73 -3.48 0.61
N VAL A 92 6.47 -2.58 -0.34
CA VAL A 92 5.17 -1.87 -0.37
C VAL A 92 4.01 -2.84 -0.58
N LEU A 93 4.16 -3.83 -1.45
CA LEU A 93 3.16 -4.87 -1.68
C LEU A 93 2.86 -5.66 -0.40
N SER A 94 3.86 -6.04 0.39
CA SER A 94 3.60 -6.77 1.63
C SER A 94 2.70 -5.97 2.56
N TYR A 95 2.88 -4.66 2.68
CA TYR A 95 2.02 -3.81 3.50
C TYR A 95 0.61 -3.62 2.92
N ILE A 96 0.44 -3.58 1.60
CA ILE A 96 -0.89 -3.54 0.96
C ILE A 96 -1.62 -4.88 1.15
N TRP A 97 -0.88 -5.99 1.06
CA TRP A 97 -1.43 -7.35 1.04
C TRP A 97 -1.67 -7.92 2.43
N HIS A 98 -0.90 -7.48 3.43
CA HIS A 98 -1.10 -7.92 4.80
C HIS A 98 -2.57 -7.68 5.15
N GLU A 99 -3.29 -8.78 5.39
CA GLU A 99 -4.57 -8.78 6.10
C GLU A 99 -4.26 -8.26 7.49
N THR A 100 -4.07 -6.96 7.66
CA THR A 100 -3.85 -6.37 8.97
C THR A 100 -5.11 -6.69 9.74
N PRO A 101 -5.06 -7.56 10.77
CA PRO A 101 -6.22 -7.74 11.62
C PRO A 101 -6.51 -6.35 12.16
N ALA A 102 -7.78 -5.91 12.10
CA ALA A 102 -8.22 -4.58 12.51
C ALA A 102 -7.93 -4.23 13.99
N LEU A 103 -7.14 -5.05 14.67
CA LEU A 103 -6.80 -5.04 16.09
C LEU A 103 -5.43 -4.43 16.43
N ILE A 104 -4.59 -4.10 15.43
CA ILE A 104 -3.31 -3.45 15.72
C ILE A 104 -3.31 -2.06 15.07
N PRO A 105 -3.26 -0.97 15.85
CA PRO A 105 -3.01 0.35 15.27
C PRO A 105 -1.73 0.25 14.47
N VAL A 106 -1.82 0.49 13.16
CA VAL A 106 -0.64 0.46 12.31
C VAL A 106 0.32 1.51 12.85
N PRO A 107 1.51 1.12 13.36
CA PRO A 107 2.46 2.10 13.89
C PRO A 107 2.78 3.13 12.81
N GLU A 108 2.86 4.41 13.17
CA GLU A 108 3.30 5.47 12.24
C GLU A 108 4.60 5.10 11.52
N ASP A 109 5.47 4.35 12.21
CA ASP A 109 6.71 3.77 11.69
C ASP A 109 6.51 2.94 10.41
N ILE A 110 5.42 2.18 10.29
CA ILE A 110 5.12 1.39 9.09
C ILE A 110 4.80 2.31 7.91
N PHE A 111 4.07 3.39 8.15
CA PHE A 111 3.79 4.36 7.07
C PHE A 111 5.07 5.12 6.66
N ILE A 112 5.98 5.38 7.59
CA ILE A 112 7.29 5.96 7.29
C ILE A 112 8.09 5.05 6.35
N ASP A 113 8.11 3.74 6.62
CA ASP A 113 8.79 2.77 5.75
C ASP A 113 8.16 2.73 4.34
N ILE A 114 6.83 2.69 4.25
CA ILE A 114 6.12 2.74 2.97
C ILE A 114 6.44 4.03 2.21
N HIS A 115 6.39 5.20 2.88
CA HIS A 115 6.71 6.49 2.28
C HIS A 115 8.15 6.51 1.73
N ARG A 116 9.10 5.94 2.49
CA ARG A 116 10.50 5.82 2.09
C ARG A 116 10.64 4.98 0.83
N GLU A 117 9.98 3.83 0.77
CA GLU A 117 10.04 2.94 -0.39
C GLU A 117 9.39 3.56 -1.63
N LEU A 118 8.23 4.20 -1.50
CA LEU A 118 7.60 4.93 -2.60
C LEU A 118 8.48 6.08 -3.10
N SER A 119 9.16 6.78 -2.19
CA SER A 119 10.12 7.83 -2.54
C SER A 119 11.33 7.28 -3.28
N LEU A 120 11.81 6.10 -2.89
CA LEU A 120 12.89 5.41 -3.55
C LEU A 120 12.50 4.98 -4.97
N GLN A 121 11.29 4.43 -5.15
CA GLN A 121 10.76 4.05 -6.46
C GLN A 121 10.64 5.24 -7.42
N ARG A 122 10.11 6.37 -6.93
CA ARG A 122 10.07 7.65 -7.68
C ARG A 122 11.48 8.09 -8.06
N TYR A 123 12.41 8.04 -7.12
CA TYR A 123 13.80 8.44 -7.36
C TYR A 123 14.44 7.60 -8.47
N MET A 124 14.32 6.27 -8.42
CA MET A 124 14.84 5.38 -9.45
C MET A 124 14.27 5.78 -10.81
N ILE A 125 12.95 5.78 -10.97
CA ILE A 125 12.30 6.08 -12.26
C ILE A 125 12.66 7.47 -12.82
N SER A 126 12.96 8.43 -11.96
CA SER A 126 13.35 9.79 -12.37
C SER A 126 14.82 9.94 -12.81
N GLN A 127 15.65 8.91 -12.69
CA GLN A 127 17.06 9.01 -13.05
C GLN A 127 17.23 9.22 -14.57
N PRO A 128 18.18 10.07 -15.00
CA PRO A 128 18.56 10.16 -16.40
C PRO A 128 19.35 8.91 -16.79
N TYR A 129 18.68 7.96 -17.45
CA TYR A 129 19.30 6.75 -17.99
C TYR A 129 20.01 7.06 -19.32
N ARG A 130 21.22 6.50 -19.49
CA ARG A 130 22.12 6.75 -20.63
C ARG A 130 22.13 5.59 -21.60
#